data_AF-A0A7S1LRC4-F1
#
_entry.id   AF-A0A7S1LRC4-F1
#
_cell.length_a   1.000
_cell.length_b   1.000
_cell.length_c   1.000
_cell.angle_alpha   90.00
_cell.angle_beta   90.00
_cell.angle_gamma   90.00
#
_symmetry.space_group_name_H-M   'P 1'
#
loop_
_entity.id
_entity.type
_entity.pdbx_description
1 polymer ?
#
loop_
_entity_poly.entity_id
_entity_poly.type
_entity_poly.pdbx_seq_one_letter_code
_entity_poly.pdbx_strand_id
1 'polypeptide(L)'
;ATTAATTAATTAATTTAGPTTNPPEICNSEVDVPEADSALRSWDLPDITQNVCFRMFSDQVQMTDHGRSTFDRNFCWVMMKHYGCLNHLADKYTWAQAQETVSSLGGVPPASTSKFEPLAEPELCDRLKSSHAHNWTRSQNEEAAKWFQANVAVYVLNLNSQKERWHNISNRLDQLQILSDRVPGFNMSIDQDLADAYHEGAIPMQFNISRAQEEAKLPKNGMGGIAGTVGCAAGHFRALKHASVASSSRPVTLILEDDAYPDDDFIPQVWSLVREELPCGWDAVSLGSRCPFGKCISRRLSRVQPDGNEPEWRCRHGVNYGFQGVLYRTEGMQELVRKWKPVVFDESRPHCLDVDVALAAISDQVDFYAVPSIQALLTEQQEEGGSVRVQINGGHV
;
A
#
# COMPACT_ATOMS: atom_id res chain seq x y z
N ALA A 1 -32.69 45.38 -47.87
CA ALA A 1 -32.75 44.17 -47.03
C ALA A 1 -32.14 44.53 -45.69
N THR A 2 -32.97 44.72 -44.68
CA THR A 2 -32.60 45.30 -43.39
C THR A 2 -32.68 44.19 -42.35
N THR A 3 -31.53 43.73 -41.85
CA THR A 3 -31.44 42.67 -40.85
C THR A 3 -31.56 43.27 -39.45
N ALA A 4 -32.62 42.88 -38.73
CA ALA A 4 -32.84 43.25 -37.33
C ALA A 4 -32.07 42.30 -36.41
N ALA A 5 -31.31 42.86 -35.48
CA ALA A 5 -30.62 42.13 -34.42
C ALA A 5 -31.51 42.04 -33.18
N THR A 6 -31.74 40.81 -32.70
CA THR A 6 -32.52 40.52 -31.50
C THR A 6 -31.56 40.27 -30.33
N THR A 7 -31.53 41.19 -29.36
CA THR A 7 -30.76 41.07 -28.12
C THR A 7 -31.58 40.30 -27.09
N ALA A 8 -31.17 39.08 -26.75
CA ALA A 8 -31.76 38.31 -25.66
C ALA A 8 -31.08 38.68 -24.33
N ALA A 9 -31.86 39.17 -23.37
CA ALA A 9 -31.40 39.48 -22.02
C ALA A 9 -31.30 38.19 -21.18
N THR A 10 -30.10 37.86 -20.73
CA THR A 10 -29.83 36.74 -19.81
C THR A 10 -30.03 37.23 -18.38
N THR A 11 -31.11 36.79 -17.74
CA THR A 11 -31.39 37.06 -16.32
C THR A 11 -30.48 36.18 -15.46
N ALA A 12 -29.48 36.77 -14.83
CA ALA A 12 -28.62 36.09 -13.86
C ALA A 12 -29.41 35.81 -12.57
N ALA A 13 -29.71 34.55 -12.31
CA ALA A 13 -30.29 34.11 -11.05
C ALA A 13 -29.21 34.10 -9.96
N THR A 14 -29.31 35.02 -9.01
CA THR A 14 -28.49 35.04 -7.79
C THR A 14 -28.85 33.84 -6.92
N THR A 15 -28.05 32.78 -7.00
CA THR A 15 -28.18 31.62 -6.10
C THR A 15 -27.68 32.04 -4.71
N THR A 16 -28.59 32.11 -3.75
CA THR A 16 -28.28 32.34 -2.33
C THR A 16 -27.40 31.19 -1.84
N ALA A 17 -26.13 31.47 -1.55
CA ALA A 17 -25.22 30.52 -0.94
C ALA A 17 -25.78 30.09 0.42
N GLY A 18 -26.16 28.81 0.53
CA GLY A 18 -26.56 28.21 1.80
C GLY A 18 -25.42 28.27 2.82
N PRO A 19 -25.72 28.02 4.11
CA PRO A 19 -24.72 28.03 5.18
C PRO A 19 -23.56 27.13 4.78
N THR A 20 -22.37 27.72 4.68
CA THR A 20 -21.10 27.03 4.43
C THR A 20 -20.84 26.10 5.60
N THR A 21 -21.30 24.86 5.49
CA THR A 21 -20.82 23.77 6.34
C THR A 21 -19.32 23.70 6.13
N ASN A 22 -18.55 23.94 7.20
CA ASN A 22 -17.09 23.77 7.16
C ASN A 22 -16.79 22.40 6.54
N PRO A 23 -15.92 22.33 5.52
CA PRO A 23 -15.57 21.06 4.92
C PRO A 23 -15.10 20.09 6.01
N PRO A 24 -15.46 18.80 5.91
CA PRO A 24 -15.06 17.83 6.92
C PRO A 24 -13.54 17.84 7.06
N GLU A 25 -13.05 17.90 8.29
CA GLU A 25 -11.62 17.93 8.60
C GLU A 25 -11.00 16.54 8.35
N ILE A 26 -10.70 16.27 7.08
CA ILE A 26 -10.16 15.00 6.55
C ILE A 26 -8.72 15.12 6.05
N CYS A 27 -8.04 16.19 6.44
CA CYS A 27 -6.64 16.47 6.16
C CYS A 27 -6.15 17.65 7.02
N ASN A 28 -4.84 17.87 7.04
CA ASN A 28 -4.21 19.08 7.53
C ASN A 28 -3.85 20.01 6.35
N SER A 29 -4.44 21.20 6.29
CA SER A 29 -4.14 22.22 5.27
C SER A 29 -2.82 22.94 5.48
N GLU A 30 -2.22 22.82 6.66
CA GLU A 30 -0.93 23.42 7.01
C GLU A 30 0.26 22.52 6.65
N VAL A 31 0.00 21.25 6.31
CA VAL A 31 1.04 20.33 5.84
C VAL A 31 1.20 20.51 4.33
N ASP A 32 2.40 20.93 3.93
CA ASP A 32 2.75 21.05 2.52
C ASP A 32 2.67 19.69 1.82
N VAL A 33 2.08 19.68 0.63
CA VAL A 33 2.13 18.51 -0.27
C VAL A 33 3.56 18.42 -0.79
N PRO A 34 4.30 17.34 -0.49
CA PRO A 34 5.65 17.18 -1.01
C PRO A 34 5.58 17.10 -2.53
N GLU A 35 6.40 17.89 -3.22
CA GLU A 35 6.56 17.73 -4.65
C GLU A 35 7.09 16.31 -4.94
N ALA A 36 6.49 15.66 -5.94
CA ALA A 36 7.05 14.41 -6.44
C ALA A 36 8.44 14.71 -7.02
N ASP A 37 9.47 14.00 -6.53
CA ASP A 37 10.81 14.14 -7.08
C ASP A 37 10.76 13.85 -8.57
N SER A 38 11.23 14.81 -9.39
CA SER A 38 11.18 14.69 -10.85
C SER A 38 12.07 13.56 -11.38
N ALA A 39 13.02 13.09 -10.57
CA ALA A 39 13.94 12.01 -10.90
C ALA A 39 13.77 10.87 -9.90
N LEU A 40 13.71 9.64 -10.43
CA LEU A 40 13.67 8.44 -9.62
C LEU A 40 14.99 8.29 -8.86
N ARG A 41 14.89 8.18 -7.54
CA ARG A 41 16.04 8.08 -6.67
C ARG A 41 16.64 6.68 -6.76
N SER A 42 17.88 6.61 -7.21
CA SER A 42 18.65 5.38 -7.30
C SER A 42 20.06 5.55 -6.73
N TRP A 43 20.65 4.46 -6.24
CA TRP A 43 22.02 4.44 -5.76
C TRP A 43 22.97 4.04 -6.88
N ASP A 44 23.84 4.96 -7.24
CA ASP A 44 25.01 4.68 -8.06
C ASP A 44 26.11 4.07 -7.18
N LEU A 45 26.30 2.75 -7.30
CA LEU A 45 27.26 2.00 -6.49
C LEU A 45 28.41 1.53 -7.38
N PRO A 46 29.67 1.57 -6.90
CA PRO A 46 30.79 1.03 -7.64
C PRO A 46 30.57 -0.42 -8.06
N ASP A 47 31.00 -0.79 -9.27
CA ASP A 47 30.85 -2.14 -9.81
C ASP A 47 31.37 -3.22 -8.84
N ILE A 48 32.49 -2.97 -8.17
CA ILE A 48 33.07 -3.90 -7.20
C ILE A 48 32.11 -4.19 -6.04
N THR A 49 31.37 -3.19 -5.58
CA THR A 49 30.38 -3.34 -4.51
C THR A 49 29.17 -4.13 -5.01
N GLN A 50 28.66 -3.79 -6.20
CA GLN A 50 27.60 -4.56 -6.86
C GLN A 50 28.02 -6.02 -7.10
N ASN A 51 29.30 -6.28 -7.40
CA ASN A 51 29.84 -7.64 -7.61
C ASN A 51 29.75 -8.47 -6.34
N VAL A 52 30.12 -7.89 -5.19
CA VAL A 52 30.09 -8.57 -3.90
C VAL A 52 28.65 -8.89 -3.51
N CYS A 53 27.74 -7.90 -3.58
CA CYS A 53 26.33 -8.10 -3.26
C CYS A 53 25.67 -9.15 -4.16
N PHE A 54 25.97 -9.14 -5.47
CA PHE A 54 25.45 -10.16 -6.37
C PHE A 54 25.93 -11.56 -6.00
N ARG A 55 27.24 -11.76 -5.78
CA ARG A 55 27.80 -13.08 -5.44
C ARG A 55 27.18 -13.65 -4.18
N MET A 56 27.02 -12.82 -3.16
CA MET A 56 26.41 -13.25 -1.91
C MET A 56 24.94 -13.64 -2.09
N PHE A 57 24.19 -12.84 -2.84
CA PHE A 57 22.81 -13.18 -3.17
C PHE A 57 22.75 -14.50 -3.97
N SER A 58 23.55 -14.63 -5.03
CA SER A 58 23.54 -15.79 -5.92
C SER A 58 23.88 -17.09 -5.20
N ASP A 59 24.85 -17.05 -4.28
CA ASP A 59 25.25 -18.20 -3.47
C ASP A 59 24.10 -18.69 -2.58
N GLN A 60 23.29 -17.77 -2.05
CA GLN A 60 22.17 -18.09 -1.16
C GLN A 60 20.95 -18.63 -1.90
N VAL A 61 20.61 -18.06 -3.06
CA VAL A 61 19.44 -18.48 -3.85
C VAL A 61 19.78 -19.48 -4.97
N GLN A 62 21.00 -20.03 -4.97
CA GLN A 62 21.52 -20.96 -5.98
C GLN A 62 21.34 -20.45 -7.42
N MET A 63 21.45 -19.13 -7.62
CA MET A 63 21.39 -18.53 -8.96
C MET A 63 22.72 -18.70 -9.67
N THR A 64 22.68 -18.98 -10.97
CA THR A 64 23.90 -19.05 -11.79
C THR A 64 24.46 -17.65 -12.05
N ASP A 65 25.78 -17.54 -12.26
CA ASP A 65 26.49 -16.27 -12.54
C ASP A 65 25.90 -15.46 -13.71
N HIS A 66 25.18 -16.12 -14.62
CA HIS A 66 24.53 -15.47 -15.77
C HIS A 66 23.36 -14.55 -15.34
N GLY A 67 22.85 -14.68 -14.12
CA GLY A 67 21.73 -13.86 -13.65
C GLY A 67 22.05 -12.36 -13.54
N ARG A 68 23.32 -11.98 -13.30
CA ARG A 68 23.63 -10.59 -12.98
C ARG A 68 23.47 -9.62 -14.14
N SER A 69 24.18 -9.87 -15.25
CA SER A 69 24.15 -9.02 -16.44
C SER A 69 22.80 -9.07 -17.14
N THR A 70 22.03 -10.13 -16.88
CA THR A 70 20.76 -10.39 -17.58
C THR A 70 19.60 -9.56 -17.02
N PHE A 71 19.67 -9.11 -15.76
CA PHE A 71 18.51 -8.49 -15.10
C PHE A 71 18.65 -7.00 -14.79
N ASP A 72 19.85 -6.43 -14.85
CA ASP A 72 20.10 -4.99 -14.60
C ASP A 72 19.45 -4.47 -13.30
N ARG A 73 19.89 -5.04 -12.16
CA ARG A 73 19.34 -4.74 -10.82
C ARG A 73 20.45 -4.28 -9.89
N ASN A 74 20.09 -3.41 -8.93
CA ASN A 74 20.97 -3.06 -7.82
C ASN A 74 20.96 -4.20 -6.78
N PHE A 75 21.90 -5.13 -6.88
CA PHE A 75 21.90 -6.33 -6.03
C PHE A 75 22.21 -6.02 -4.56
N CYS A 76 22.90 -4.93 -4.25
CA CYS A 76 23.04 -4.49 -2.86
C CYS A 76 21.69 -4.07 -2.28
N TRP A 77 20.86 -3.40 -3.08
CA TRP A 77 19.50 -3.08 -2.68
C TRP A 77 18.60 -4.32 -2.57
N VAL A 78 18.74 -5.29 -3.48
CA VAL A 78 18.05 -6.59 -3.36
C VAL A 78 18.39 -7.27 -2.03
N MET A 79 19.67 -7.31 -1.67
CA MET A 79 20.15 -7.85 -0.39
C MET A 79 19.56 -7.09 0.80
N MET A 80 19.63 -5.75 0.77
CA MET A 80 19.04 -4.88 1.80
C MET A 80 17.57 -5.18 2.04
N LYS A 81 16.78 -5.27 0.97
CA LYS A 81 15.35 -5.56 1.09
C LYS A 81 15.11 -6.95 1.64
N HIS A 82 15.74 -7.96 1.05
CA HIS A 82 15.47 -9.35 1.38
C HIS A 82 15.92 -9.69 2.80
N TYR A 83 17.19 -9.42 3.12
CA TYR A 83 17.79 -9.80 4.40
C TYR A 83 17.66 -8.73 5.48
N GLY A 84 17.45 -7.46 5.12
CA GLY A 84 17.32 -6.38 6.10
C GLY A 84 15.88 -6.11 6.51
N CYS A 85 14.91 -6.41 5.62
CA CYS A 85 13.51 -6.09 5.89
C CYS A 85 12.55 -7.27 5.71
N LEU A 86 12.56 -7.97 4.57
CA LEU A 86 11.60 -9.04 4.27
C LEU A 86 11.74 -10.27 5.17
N ASN A 87 12.95 -10.56 5.65
CA ASN A 87 13.16 -11.63 6.64
C ASN A 87 12.90 -11.17 8.09
N HIS A 88 12.60 -9.89 8.29
CA HIS A 88 12.45 -9.22 9.58
C HIS A 88 11.11 -8.48 9.67
N LEU A 89 10.08 -8.95 8.96
CA LEU A 89 8.76 -8.28 8.91
C LEU A 89 8.11 -8.15 10.30
N ALA A 90 8.50 -9.01 11.25
CA ALA A 90 8.05 -8.96 12.64
C ALA A 90 8.91 -8.05 13.55
N ASP A 91 10.16 -7.76 13.18
CA ASP A 91 11.15 -7.17 14.10
C ASP A 91 11.12 -5.64 14.19
N LYS A 92 10.17 -4.98 13.48
CA LYS A 92 9.98 -3.51 13.45
C LYS A 92 11.30 -2.72 13.30
N TYR A 93 12.20 -3.19 12.43
CA TYR A 93 13.48 -2.54 12.19
C TYR A 93 13.33 -1.18 11.49
N THR A 94 14.18 -0.23 11.91
CA THR A 94 14.53 0.93 11.08
C THR A 94 15.42 0.50 9.92
N TRP A 95 15.51 1.30 8.86
CA TRP A 95 16.43 1.02 7.75
C TRP A 95 17.90 1.04 8.16
N ALA A 96 18.25 1.86 9.15
CA ALA A 96 19.60 1.87 9.72
C ALA A 96 19.93 0.53 10.40
N GLN A 97 18.99 -0.02 11.18
CA GLN A 97 19.14 -1.34 11.80
C GLN A 97 19.17 -2.45 10.74
N ALA A 98 18.29 -2.39 9.75
CA ALA A 98 18.29 -3.32 8.63
C ALA A 98 19.64 -3.35 7.90
N GLN A 99 20.24 -2.18 7.65
CA GLN A 99 21.55 -2.11 6.99
C GLN A 99 22.66 -2.70 7.85
N GLU A 100 22.68 -2.38 9.15
CA GLU A 100 23.67 -2.94 10.08
C GLU A 100 23.57 -4.46 10.14
N THR A 101 22.35 -5.00 10.22
CA THR A 101 22.09 -6.45 10.20
C THR A 101 22.65 -7.09 8.93
N VAL A 102 22.32 -6.58 7.74
CA VAL A 102 22.82 -7.15 6.48
C VAL A 102 24.32 -6.95 6.32
N SER A 103 24.86 -5.84 6.79
CA SER A 103 26.30 -5.57 6.74
C SER A 103 27.10 -6.51 7.64
N SER A 104 26.57 -6.86 8.81
CA SER A 104 27.20 -7.83 9.72
C SER A 104 27.35 -9.24 9.10
N LEU A 105 26.51 -9.56 8.12
CA LEU A 105 26.59 -10.80 7.34
C LEU A 105 27.56 -10.70 6.16
N GLY A 106 28.14 -9.52 5.92
CA GLY A 106 28.96 -9.19 4.76
C GLY A 106 28.16 -8.78 3.51
N GLY A 107 26.82 -8.80 3.59
CA GLY A 107 25.92 -8.70 2.43
C GLY A 107 25.92 -7.34 1.74
N VAL A 108 26.20 -6.28 2.51
CA VAL A 108 26.27 -4.88 2.02
C VAL A 108 27.32 -4.09 2.81
N PRO A 109 27.84 -2.98 2.27
CA PRO A 109 28.72 -2.10 3.05
C PRO A 109 28.00 -1.53 4.28
N PRO A 110 28.73 -1.26 5.38
CA PRO A 110 28.15 -0.60 6.54
C PRO A 110 27.77 0.84 6.21
N ALA A 111 26.86 1.43 6.99
CA ALA A 111 26.36 2.78 6.75
C ALA A 111 27.47 3.86 6.77
N SER A 112 28.57 3.60 7.50
CA SER A 112 29.76 4.46 7.52
C SER A 112 30.53 4.49 6.20
N THR A 113 30.36 3.47 5.35
CA THR A 113 31.05 3.34 4.05
C THR A 113 30.13 3.74 2.91
N SER A 114 28.88 3.26 2.91
CA SER A 114 27.87 3.60 1.90
C SER A 114 26.51 3.60 2.59
N LYS A 115 25.91 4.78 2.75
CA LYS A 115 24.61 4.91 3.40
C LYS A 115 23.50 4.58 2.41
N PHE A 116 22.66 3.59 2.73
CA PHE A 116 21.40 3.39 2.04
C PHE A 116 20.33 4.18 2.78
N GLU A 117 19.64 5.08 2.09
CA GLU A 117 18.61 5.93 2.69
C GLU A 117 17.26 5.66 2.03
N PRO A 118 16.61 4.49 2.18
CA PRO A 118 15.35 4.21 1.49
C PRO A 118 14.24 5.23 1.79
N LEU A 119 14.25 5.77 3.01
CA LEU A 119 13.51 6.96 3.40
C LEU A 119 14.45 8.16 3.44
N ALA A 120 14.11 9.23 2.73
CA ALA A 120 14.67 10.56 2.98
C ALA A 120 14.12 11.12 4.30
N GLU A 121 14.96 11.85 5.03
CA GLU A 121 14.64 12.40 6.37
C GLU A 121 14.18 11.30 7.36
N PRO A 122 14.89 10.14 7.46
CA PRO A 122 14.44 8.99 8.27
C PRO A 122 14.31 9.34 9.76
N GLU A 123 14.99 10.39 10.21
CA GLU A 123 14.85 10.92 11.55
C GLU A 123 13.45 11.47 11.87
N LEU A 124 12.58 11.70 10.90
CA LEU A 124 11.19 12.09 11.17
C LEU A 124 10.31 10.87 11.47
N CYS A 125 10.32 9.86 10.59
CA CYS A 125 9.35 8.77 10.62
C CYS A 125 9.93 7.35 10.76
N ASP A 126 11.24 7.17 10.74
CA ASP A 126 11.90 5.86 10.90
C ASP A 126 12.58 5.75 12.30
N ARG A 127 11.77 5.89 13.36
CA ARG A 127 12.24 5.93 14.75
C ARG A 127 11.40 5.04 15.67
N LEU A 128 12.07 4.18 16.46
CA LEU A 128 11.42 3.36 17.49
C LEU A 128 10.70 4.19 18.57
N LYS A 129 11.26 5.33 18.97
CA LYS A 129 10.73 6.13 20.09
C LYS A 129 9.41 6.82 19.78
N SER A 130 9.03 6.90 18.50
CA SER A 130 7.80 7.58 18.09
C SER A 130 6.55 6.74 18.33
N SER A 131 6.68 5.42 18.52
CA SER A 131 5.57 4.47 18.64
C SER A 131 5.00 4.33 20.07
N HIS A 132 5.43 5.16 21.02
CA HIS A 132 4.82 5.15 22.35
C HIS A 132 3.35 5.55 22.25
N ALA A 133 2.49 4.72 22.84
CA ALA A 133 1.07 4.98 23.01
C ALA A 133 0.87 6.43 23.48
N HIS A 134 0.14 7.20 22.68
CA HIS A 134 -0.22 8.54 23.06
C HIS A 134 -1.12 8.46 24.30
N ASN A 135 -0.83 9.28 25.31
CA ASN A 135 -1.69 9.41 26.48
C ASN A 135 -2.92 10.25 26.10
N TRP A 136 -3.85 9.63 25.35
CA TRP A 136 -5.08 10.27 24.93
C TRP A 136 -5.93 10.62 26.14
N THR A 137 -6.29 11.90 26.26
CA THR A 137 -7.26 12.31 27.28
C THR A 137 -8.64 11.75 26.94
N ARG A 138 -9.50 11.62 27.95
CA ARG A 138 -10.89 11.19 27.75
C ARG A 138 -11.61 12.05 26.71
N SER A 139 -11.41 13.36 26.74
CA SER A 139 -12.02 14.29 25.77
C SER A 139 -11.56 14.02 24.34
N GLN A 140 -10.27 13.77 24.13
CA GLN A 140 -9.73 13.44 22.81
C GLN A 140 -10.28 12.11 22.29
N ASN A 141 -10.39 11.09 23.14
CA ASN A 141 -11.01 9.81 22.76
C ASN A 141 -12.47 9.98 22.35
N GLU A 142 -13.24 10.77 23.12
CA GLU A 142 -14.64 11.05 22.81
C GLU A 142 -14.80 11.85 21.50
N GLU A 143 -13.90 12.80 21.24
CA GLU A 143 -13.87 13.57 19.99
C GLU A 143 -13.48 12.70 18.78
N ALA A 144 -12.41 11.92 18.91
CA ALA A 144 -11.93 11.01 17.87
C ALA A 144 -12.98 9.97 17.49
N ALA A 145 -13.67 9.38 18.48
CA ALA A 145 -14.75 8.42 18.24
C ALA A 145 -15.91 9.04 17.45
N LYS A 146 -16.36 10.24 17.84
CA LYS A 146 -17.41 10.98 17.12
C LYS A 146 -16.98 11.30 15.68
N TRP A 147 -15.75 11.78 15.51
CA TRP A 147 -15.20 12.07 14.18
C TRP A 147 -15.14 10.80 13.32
N PHE A 148 -14.63 9.69 13.86
CA PHE A 148 -14.45 8.45 13.12
C PHE A 148 -15.80 7.89 12.65
N GLN A 149 -16.80 7.84 13.54
CA GLN A 149 -18.15 7.38 13.20
C GLN A 149 -18.81 8.24 12.11
N ALA A 150 -18.55 9.55 12.11
CA ALA A 150 -19.10 10.47 11.13
C ALA A 150 -18.35 10.43 9.78
N ASN A 151 -17.05 10.15 9.78
CA ASN A 151 -16.19 10.39 8.60
C ASN A 151 -15.63 9.13 7.94
N VAL A 152 -15.58 7.99 8.64
CA VAL A 152 -14.88 6.78 8.16
C VAL A 152 -15.85 5.63 7.92
N ALA A 153 -15.93 5.13 6.69
CA ALA A 153 -16.61 3.86 6.34
C ALA A 153 -15.60 2.71 6.37
N VAL A 154 -15.90 1.61 7.08
CA VAL A 154 -14.95 0.50 7.25
C VAL A 154 -15.43 -0.74 6.51
N TYR A 155 -14.54 -1.33 5.74
CA TYR A 155 -14.76 -2.57 4.98
C TYR A 155 -13.68 -3.58 5.34
N VAL A 156 -14.05 -4.86 5.43
CA VAL A 156 -13.11 -5.96 5.71
C VAL A 156 -13.13 -6.95 4.55
N LEU A 157 -12.01 -7.06 3.84
CA LEU A 157 -11.80 -8.05 2.79
C LEU A 157 -11.49 -9.41 3.41
N ASN A 158 -12.34 -10.40 3.13
CA ASN A 158 -12.22 -11.73 3.71
C ASN A 158 -12.70 -12.80 2.73
N LEU A 159 -11.98 -13.92 2.63
CA LEU A 159 -12.44 -15.07 1.86
C LEU A 159 -13.55 -15.81 2.60
N ASN A 160 -14.56 -16.32 1.87
CA ASN A 160 -15.69 -17.04 2.49
C ASN A 160 -15.28 -18.29 3.27
N SER A 161 -14.16 -18.93 2.89
CA SER A 161 -13.58 -20.06 3.59
C SER A 161 -12.88 -19.70 4.91
N GLN A 162 -12.47 -18.44 5.08
CA GLN A 162 -11.65 -17.96 6.20
C GLN A 162 -12.53 -17.48 7.35
N LYS A 163 -13.30 -18.41 7.93
CA LYS A 163 -14.28 -18.13 8.99
C LYS A 163 -13.65 -17.72 10.31
N GLU A 164 -12.51 -18.30 10.66
CA GLU A 164 -11.78 -17.99 11.90
C GLU A 164 -11.17 -16.59 11.84
N ARG A 165 -10.43 -16.28 10.77
CA ARG A 165 -9.93 -14.91 10.49
C ARG A 165 -11.05 -13.88 10.55
N TRP A 166 -12.19 -14.14 9.90
CA TRP A 166 -13.37 -13.27 10.00
C TRP A 166 -13.86 -13.08 11.44
N HIS A 167 -13.97 -14.16 12.22
CA HIS A 167 -14.39 -14.08 13.61
C HIS A 167 -13.44 -13.23 14.46
N ASN A 168 -12.13 -13.39 14.25
CA ASN A 168 -11.09 -12.67 14.98
C ASN A 168 -11.15 -11.16 14.70
N ILE A 169 -11.15 -10.76 13.43
CA ILE A 169 -11.26 -9.33 13.07
C ILE A 169 -12.61 -8.75 13.49
N SER A 170 -13.73 -9.46 13.30
CA SER A 170 -15.05 -8.92 13.68
C SER A 170 -15.15 -8.67 15.18
N ASN A 171 -14.67 -9.62 16.00
CA ASN A 171 -14.64 -9.44 17.45
C ASN A 171 -13.74 -8.27 17.85
N ARG A 172 -12.61 -8.08 17.18
CA ARG A 172 -11.71 -6.96 17.46
C ARG A 172 -12.35 -5.62 17.11
N LEU A 173 -13.01 -5.52 15.97
CA LEU A 173 -13.73 -4.31 15.57
C LEU A 173 -14.91 -4.01 16.51
N ASP A 174 -15.64 -5.03 16.98
CA ASP A 174 -16.70 -4.88 17.98
C ASP A 174 -16.17 -4.34 19.31
N GLN A 175 -15.01 -4.83 19.79
CA GLN A 175 -14.35 -4.32 21.00
C GLN A 175 -14.01 -2.83 20.89
N LEU A 176 -13.59 -2.40 19.70
CA LEU A 176 -13.26 -1.01 19.38
C LEU A 176 -14.50 -0.17 18.99
N GLN A 177 -15.69 -0.77 18.98
CA GLN A 177 -16.94 -0.14 18.56
C GLN A 177 -16.91 0.38 17.11
N ILE A 178 -16.21 -0.34 16.23
CA ILE A 178 -16.09 -0.02 14.81
C ILE A 178 -17.12 -0.83 14.03
N LEU A 179 -18.07 -0.14 13.41
CA LEU A 179 -19.00 -0.76 12.47
C LEU A 179 -18.29 -1.00 11.14
N SER A 180 -18.36 -2.23 10.63
CA SER A 180 -17.72 -2.63 9.38
C SER A 180 -18.60 -3.50 8.49
N ASP A 181 -18.45 -3.35 7.18
CA ASP A 181 -19.06 -4.23 6.18
C ASP A 181 -18.07 -5.31 5.71
N ARG A 182 -18.51 -6.57 5.65
CA ARG A 182 -17.71 -7.66 5.09
C ARG A 182 -17.75 -7.62 3.56
N VAL A 183 -16.60 -7.66 2.92
CA VAL A 183 -16.46 -7.82 1.48
C VAL A 183 -15.89 -9.20 1.17
N PRO A 184 -16.63 -10.09 0.49
CA PRO A 184 -16.10 -11.39 0.12
C PRO A 184 -14.97 -11.23 -0.90
N GLY A 185 -13.83 -11.86 -0.64
CA GLY A 185 -12.74 -11.99 -1.61
C GLY A 185 -13.03 -13.03 -2.68
N PHE A 186 -12.03 -13.33 -3.50
CA PHE A 186 -12.12 -14.36 -4.53
C PHE A 186 -11.04 -15.43 -4.35
N ASN A 187 -11.43 -16.70 -4.38
CA ASN A 187 -10.51 -17.82 -4.42
C ASN A 187 -10.29 -18.27 -5.87
N MET A 188 -9.15 -17.90 -6.45
CA MET A 188 -8.82 -18.22 -7.84
C MET A 188 -8.62 -19.72 -8.13
N SER A 189 -8.63 -20.59 -7.11
CA SER A 189 -8.69 -22.05 -7.30
C SER A 189 -10.10 -22.56 -7.57
N ILE A 190 -11.13 -21.69 -7.53
CA ILE A 190 -12.53 -22.04 -7.81
C ILE A 190 -12.95 -21.34 -9.10
N ASP A 191 -13.33 -22.12 -10.13
CA ASP A 191 -13.70 -21.59 -11.45
C ASP A 191 -14.84 -20.54 -11.38
N GLN A 192 -15.80 -20.74 -10.48
CA GLN A 192 -16.90 -19.81 -10.30
C GLN A 192 -16.42 -18.46 -9.76
N ASP A 193 -15.53 -18.45 -8.75
CA ASP A 193 -14.97 -17.21 -8.20
C ASP A 193 -14.15 -16.46 -9.27
N LEU A 194 -13.41 -17.19 -10.11
CA LEU A 194 -12.69 -16.59 -11.23
C LEU A 194 -13.66 -15.95 -12.25
N ALA A 195 -14.71 -16.68 -12.64
CA ALA A 195 -15.73 -16.18 -13.56
C ALA A 195 -16.44 -14.93 -13.00
N ASP A 196 -16.78 -14.94 -11.71
CA ASP A 196 -17.41 -13.82 -11.01
C ASP A 196 -16.45 -12.62 -10.96
N ALA A 197 -15.16 -12.83 -10.76
CA ALA A 197 -14.15 -11.76 -10.73
C ALA A 197 -14.05 -11.01 -12.06
N TYR A 198 -14.14 -11.73 -13.19
CA TYR A 198 -14.24 -11.11 -14.50
C TYR A 198 -15.60 -10.44 -14.73
N HIS A 199 -16.70 -11.11 -14.37
CA HIS A 199 -18.06 -10.60 -14.58
C HIS A 199 -18.32 -9.29 -13.83
N GLU A 200 -17.87 -9.20 -12.57
CA GLU A 200 -17.97 -7.98 -11.78
C GLU A 200 -16.99 -6.89 -12.24
N GLY A 201 -16.08 -7.24 -13.14
CA GLY A 201 -14.98 -6.41 -13.57
C GLY A 201 -14.01 -6.12 -12.44
N ALA A 202 -13.83 -7.03 -11.47
CA ALA A 202 -12.74 -6.97 -10.48
C ALA A 202 -11.40 -7.30 -11.15
N ILE A 203 -11.39 -8.25 -12.07
CA ILE A 203 -10.31 -8.51 -13.03
C ILE A 203 -10.73 -7.94 -14.40
N PRO A 204 -9.88 -7.17 -15.10
CA PRO A 204 -10.18 -6.71 -16.47
C PRO A 204 -10.36 -7.89 -17.44
N MET A 205 -11.37 -7.85 -18.30
CA MET A 205 -11.67 -8.92 -19.26
C MET A 205 -10.49 -9.30 -20.18
N GLN A 206 -9.60 -8.35 -20.45
CA GLN A 206 -8.43 -8.55 -21.29
C GLN A 206 -7.24 -9.20 -20.57
N PHE A 207 -7.26 -9.31 -19.24
CA PHE A 207 -6.16 -9.90 -18.47
C PHE A 207 -6.15 -11.41 -18.61
N ASN A 208 -5.04 -11.96 -19.10
CA ASN A 208 -4.80 -13.38 -19.31
C ASN A 208 -3.92 -13.94 -18.19
N ILE A 209 -4.57 -14.60 -17.21
CA ILE A 209 -3.89 -15.21 -16.06
C ILE A 209 -2.83 -16.23 -16.48
N SER A 210 -3.10 -17.04 -17.51
CA SER A 210 -2.16 -18.06 -17.97
C SER A 210 -0.87 -17.42 -18.48
N ARG A 211 -0.97 -16.33 -19.26
CA ARG A 211 0.20 -15.59 -19.73
C ARG A 211 0.95 -14.91 -18.59
N ALA A 212 0.24 -14.27 -17.66
CA ALA A 212 0.87 -13.70 -16.47
C ALA A 212 1.61 -14.76 -15.63
N GLN A 213 1.05 -15.97 -15.53
CA GLN A 213 1.67 -17.11 -14.83
C GLN A 213 2.92 -17.62 -15.54
N GLU A 214 2.94 -17.65 -16.87
CA GLU A 214 4.14 -17.99 -17.66
C GLU A 214 5.24 -16.94 -17.43
N GLU A 215 4.89 -15.66 -17.49
CA GLU A 215 5.82 -14.56 -17.24
C GLU A 215 6.37 -14.62 -15.79
N ALA A 216 5.52 -14.92 -14.81
CA ALA A 216 5.88 -15.06 -13.40
C ALA A 216 6.95 -16.15 -13.17
N LYS A 217 6.84 -17.27 -13.89
CA LYS A 217 7.76 -18.41 -13.81
C LYS A 217 9.12 -18.14 -14.47
N LEU A 218 9.26 -17.08 -15.27
CA LEU A 218 10.55 -16.76 -15.88
C LEU A 218 11.61 -16.51 -14.80
N PRO A 219 12.87 -16.94 -14.99
CA PRO A 219 13.93 -16.73 -14.01
C PRO A 219 14.12 -15.27 -13.58
N LYS A 220 13.89 -14.33 -14.52
CA LYS A 220 13.97 -12.90 -14.21
C LYS A 220 12.94 -12.46 -13.18
N ASN A 221 11.77 -13.10 -13.11
CA ASN A 221 10.72 -12.78 -12.14
C ASN A 221 10.85 -13.66 -10.89
N GLY A 222 11.15 -14.96 -11.06
CA GLY A 222 11.38 -15.89 -9.96
C GLY A 222 10.16 -16.04 -9.05
N MET A 223 8.96 -15.96 -9.60
CA MET A 223 7.70 -16.12 -8.87
C MET A 223 7.17 -17.55 -9.02
N GLY A 224 6.44 -18.01 -8.00
CA GLY A 224 5.73 -19.28 -8.03
C GLY A 224 4.37 -19.18 -8.71
N GLY A 225 3.38 -19.90 -8.18
CA GLY A 225 1.98 -19.69 -8.55
C GLY A 225 1.53 -18.25 -8.26
N ILE A 226 0.62 -17.70 -9.06
CA ILE A 226 0.09 -16.34 -8.89
C ILE A 226 -1.41 -16.28 -8.57
N ALA A 227 -2.10 -17.41 -8.50
CA ALA A 227 -3.55 -17.47 -8.32
C ALA A 227 -4.02 -16.74 -7.05
N GLY A 228 -3.36 -16.96 -5.91
CA GLY A 228 -3.65 -16.25 -4.66
C GLY A 228 -3.39 -14.76 -4.77
N THR A 229 -2.34 -14.35 -5.49
CA THR A 229 -2.00 -12.93 -5.68
C THR A 229 -3.03 -12.23 -6.57
N VAL A 230 -3.48 -12.87 -7.65
CA VAL A 230 -4.60 -12.39 -8.49
C VAL A 230 -5.90 -12.28 -7.67
N GLY A 231 -6.21 -13.27 -6.82
CA GLY A 231 -7.39 -13.26 -5.97
C GLY A 231 -7.39 -12.13 -4.94
N CYS A 232 -6.22 -11.90 -4.31
CA CYS A 232 -6.00 -10.76 -3.42
C CYS A 232 -6.24 -9.43 -4.15
N ALA A 233 -5.61 -9.24 -5.31
CA ALA A 233 -5.79 -8.03 -6.12
C ALA A 233 -7.25 -7.79 -6.53
N ALA A 234 -7.93 -8.82 -7.04
CA ALA A 234 -9.35 -8.75 -7.40
C ALA A 234 -10.23 -8.41 -6.18
N GLY A 235 -9.92 -8.97 -5.01
CA GLY A 235 -10.59 -8.67 -3.74
C GLY A 235 -10.51 -7.21 -3.35
N HIS A 236 -9.32 -6.61 -3.41
CA HIS A 236 -9.12 -5.17 -3.15
C HIS A 236 -9.93 -4.29 -4.11
N PHE A 237 -9.93 -4.58 -5.42
CA PHE A 237 -10.74 -3.81 -6.37
C PHE A 237 -12.24 -4.01 -6.20
N ARG A 238 -12.71 -5.20 -5.75
CA ARG A 238 -14.10 -5.41 -5.36
C ARG A 238 -14.45 -4.57 -4.12
N ALA A 239 -13.57 -4.53 -3.11
CA ALA A 239 -13.79 -3.72 -1.91
C ALA A 239 -13.87 -2.21 -2.23
N LEU A 240 -12.97 -1.70 -3.08
CA LEU A 240 -13.01 -0.31 -3.55
C LEU A 240 -14.30 -0.01 -4.34
N LYS A 241 -14.72 -0.91 -5.22
CA LYS A 241 -15.98 -0.78 -5.96
C LYS A 241 -17.17 -0.79 -5.01
N HIS A 242 -17.21 -1.72 -4.06
CA HIS A 242 -18.27 -1.82 -3.06
C HIS A 242 -18.35 -0.55 -2.21
N ALA A 243 -17.20 -0.08 -1.72
CA ALA A 243 -17.10 1.19 -1.01
C ALA A 243 -17.58 2.37 -1.87
N SER A 244 -17.22 2.45 -3.16
CA SER A 244 -17.65 3.56 -4.02
C SER A 244 -19.17 3.65 -4.19
N VAL A 245 -19.88 2.52 -4.11
CA VAL A 245 -21.34 2.44 -4.25
C VAL A 245 -22.04 2.66 -2.91
N ALA A 246 -21.51 2.07 -1.83
CA ALA A 246 -22.11 2.14 -0.50
C ALA A 246 -21.77 3.44 0.25
N SER A 247 -20.57 4.00 0.06
CA SER A 247 -20.01 5.12 0.83
C SER A 247 -20.55 6.50 0.45
N SER A 248 -21.79 6.61 -0.05
CA SER A 248 -22.36 7.89 -0.50
C SER A 248 -22.48 8.99 0.58
N SER A 249 -22.02 8.76 1.81
CA SER A 249 -22.05 9.75 2.90
C SER A 249 -20.74 10.00 3.65
N ARG A 250 -19.73 9.11 3.59
CA ARG A 250 -18.50 9.25 4.39
C ARG A 250 -17.30 9.61 3.51
N PRO A 251 -16.52 10.65 3.85
CA PRO A 251 -15.40 11.13 3.04
C PRO A 251 -14.14 10.25 3.07
N VAL A 252 -14.01 9.36 4.07
CA VAL A 252 -12.88 8.45 4.22
C VAL A 252 -13.37 7.01 4.18
N THR A 253 -12.71 6.18 3.37
CA THR A 253 -12.92 4.74 3.30
C THR A 253 -11.72 4.03 3.90
N LEU A 254 -11.94 3.16 4.88
CA LEU A 254 -10.94 2.25 5.42
C LEU A 254 -11.23 0.83 4.92
N ILE A 255 -10.25 0.21 4.25
CA ILE A 255 -10.30 -1.21 3.90
C ILE A 255 -9.27 -1.94 4.74
N LEU A 256 -9.70 -2.99 5.44
CA LEU A 256 -8.87 -3.90 6.21
C LEU A 256 -8.85 -5.28 5.55
N GLU A 257 -7.73 -6.00 5.66
CA GLU A 257 -7.70 -7.45 5.43
C GLU A 257 -8.13 -8.19 6.70
N ASP A 258 -8.47 -9.47 6.56
CA ASP A 258 -8.99 -10.32 7.63
C ASP A 258 -7.93 -10.83 8.62
N ASP A 259 -6.64 -10.57 8.38
CA ASP A 259 -5.55 -10.73 9.35
C ASP A 259 -5.08 -9.41 9.96
N ALA A 260 -5.74 -8.30 9.65
CA ALA A 260 -5.45 -7.04 10.33
C ALA A 260 -5.90 -7.13 11.80
N TYR A 261 -5.14 -6.52 12.69
CA TYR A 261 -5.49 -6.39 14.10
C TYR A 261 -5.20 -4.97 14.58
N PRO A 262 -6.21 -4.07 14.49
CA PRO A 262 -6.07 -2.68 14.93
C PRO A 262 -5.70 -2.57 16.41
N ASP A 263 -4.83 -1.63 16.78
CA ASP A 263 -4.40 -1.40 18.16
C ASP A 263 -5.52 -0.81 19.06
N ASP A 264 -5.35 -0.83 20.38
CA ASP A 264 -6.40 -0.40 21.33
C ASP A 264 -6.79 1.08 21.16
N ASP A 265 -5.84 1.91 20.73
CA ASP A 265 -6.02 3.32 20.44
C ASP A 265 -6.08 3.61 18.93
N PHE A 266 -6.49 2.62 18.11
CA PHE A 266 -6.58 2.75 16.66
C PHE A 266 -7.39 3.99 16.21
N ILE A 267 -8.57 4.21 16.80
CA ILE A 267 -9.45 5.33 16.46
C ILE A 267 -8.78 6.69 16.67
N PRO A 268 -8.28 7.04 17.88
CA PRO A 268 -7.60 8.32 18.07
C PRO A 268 -6.29 8.42 17.28
N GLN A 269 -5.58 7.31 17.04
CA GLN A 269 -4.41 7.34 16.17
C GLN A 269 -4.76 7.71 14.72
N VAL A 270 -5.81 7.13 14.12
CA VAL A 270 -6.30 7.50 12.77
C VAL A 270 -6.78 8.94 12.73
N TRP A 271 -7.55 9.36 13.73
CA TRP A 271 -8.06 10.74 13.84
C TRP A 271 -6.93 11.78 13.84
N SER A 272 -5.91 11.59 14.67
CA SER A 272 -4.75 12.48 14.73
C SER A 272 -3.93 12.40 13.43
N LEU A 273 -3.73 11.20 12.86
CA LEU A 273 -2.99 11.04 11.60
C LEU A 273 -3.62 11.90 10.48
N VAL A 274 -4.94 11.79 10.32
CA VAL A 274 -5.67 12.48 9.26
C VAL A 274 -5.72 13.99 9.49
N ARG A 275 -5.97 14.45 10.72
CA ARG A 275 -6.13 15.89 11.00
C ARG A 275 -4.82 16.65 11.18
N GLU A 276 -3.77 15.99 11.65
CA GLU A 276 -2.54 16.66 12.08
C GLU A 276 -1.38 16.44 11.12
N GLU A 277 -1.36 15.34 10.35
CA GLU A 277 -0.17 14.95 9.58
C GLU A 277 -0.42 14.77 8.08
N LEU A 278 -1.66 14.43 7.68
CA LEU A 278 -1.97 14.06 6.30
C LEU A 278 -2.29 15.31 5.44
N PRO A 279 -1.51 15.61 4.38
CA PRO A 279 -1.79 16.77 3.52
C PRO A 279 -3.06 16.57 2.69
N CYS A 280 -3.77 17.65 2.36
CA CYS A 280 -5.10 17.59 1.70
C CYS A 280 -5.15 17.00 0.29
N GLY A 281 -4.00 16.75 -0.36
CA GLY A 281 -3.92 16.12 -1.69
C GLY A 281 -4.01 14.59 -1.68
N TRP A 282 -4.04 13.94 -0.51
CA TRP A 282 -3.90 12.49 -0.41
C TRP A 282 -4.98 11.67 -1.14
N ASP A 283 -4.55 10.57 -1.76
CA ASP A 283 -5.40 9.57 -2.42
C ASP A 283 -5.55 8.30 -1.55
N ALA A 284 -4.43 7.80 -1.02
CA ALA A 284 -4.36 6.57 -0.24
C ALA A 284 -3.30 6.65 0.87
N VAL A 285 -3.56 5.95 1.99
CA VAL A 285 -2.61 5.83 3.12
C VAL A 285 -2.56 4.39 3.61
N SER A 286 -1.40 3.74 3.48
CA SER A 286 -1.15 2.45 4.18
C SER A 286 -0.93 2.72 5.67
N LEU A 287 -1.66 2.01 6.55
CA LEU A 287 -1.60 2.18 8.01
C LEU A 287 -0.50 1.37 8.69
N GLY A 288 0.30 0.63 7.91
CA GLY A 288 1.37 -0.23 8.41
C GLY A 288 2.24 -0.76 7.28
N SER A 289 3.08 0.10 6.73
CA SER A 289 3.94 -0.21 5.60
C SER A 289 5.31 -0.72 6.06
N ARG A 290 5.58 -1.98 5.76
CA ARG A 290 6.86 -2.65 5.92
C ARG A 290 7.79 -2.27 4.77
N CYS A 291 9.07 -2.14 5.09
CA CYS A 291 10.11 -1.74 4.14
C CYS A 291 9.75 -0.43 3.41
N PRO A 292 9.42 0.66 4.12
CA PRO A 292 8.94 1.87 3.49
C PRO A 292 10.02 2.51 2.60
N PHE A 293 9.66 3.06 1.45
CA PHE A 293 10.57 3.77 0.54
C PHE A 293 9.93 5.06 0.06
N GLY A 294 10.68 6.15 0.15
CA GLY A 294 10.23 7.48 -0.24
C GLY A 294 10.81 8.55 0.67
N LYS A 295 9.96 9.42 1.20
CA LYS A 295 10.36 10.55 2.04
C LYS A 295 9.50 10.65 3.29
N CYS A 296 10.10 10.74 4.47
CA CYS A 296 9.35 11.10 5.67
C CYS A 296 8.88 12.56 5.56
N ILE A 297 7.62 12.82 5.91
CA ILE A 297 7.02 14.17 5.82
C ILE A 297 6.48 14.66 7.16
N SER A 298 6.27 13.73 8.10
CA SER A 298 5.84 14.02 9.46
C SER A 298 6.38 12.94 10.40
N ARG A 299 5.95 12.98 11.67
CA ARG A 299 6.40 12.04 12.68
C ARG A 299 6.03 10.59 12.35
N ARG A 300 4.81 10.34 11.85
CA ARG A 300 4.32 8.99 11.55
C ARG A 300 4.17 8.71 10.06
N LEU A 301 4.29 9.73 9.20
CA LEU A 301 3.92 9.61 7.80
C LEU A 301 5.12 9.77 6.86
N SER A 302 5.15 8.92 5.85
CA SER A 302 6.02 9.04 4.69
C SER A 302 5.19 9.22 3.42
N ARG A 303 5.68 10.04 2.49
CA ARG A 303 5.26 10.05 1.10
C ARG A 303 5.96 8.89 0.39
N VAL A 304 5.19 7.94 -0.11
CA VAL A 304 5.72 6.81 -0.88
C VAL A 304 6.22 7.34 -2.23
N GLN A 305 7.36 6.81 -2.68
CA GLN A 305 7.92 7.09 -4.01
C GLN A 305 8.19 5.78 -4.75
N PRO A 306 8.22 5.80 -6.10
CA PRO A 306 8.59 4.61 -6.86
C PRO A 306 10.05 4.23 -6.59
N ASP A 307 10.32 2.95 -6.37
CA ASP A 307 11.67 2.45 -6.13
C ASP A 307 12.52 2.54 -7.42
N GLY A 308 13.38 3.55 -7.49
CA GLY A 308 14.29 3.77 -8.62
C GLY A 308 15.42 2.74 -8.70
N ASN A 309 15.58 1.87 -7.71
CA ASN A 309 16.65 0.86 -7.64
C ASN A 309 16.21 -0.51 -8.17
N GLU A 310 14.94 -0.62 -8.58
CA GLU A 310 14.40 -1.78 -9.25
C GLU A 310 13.87 -1.39 -10.62
N PRO A 311 14.00 -2.28 -11.61
CA PRO A 311 13.60 -1.96 -12.95
C PRO A 311 12.07 -1.92 -13.07
N GLU A 312 11.60 -1.09 -13.99
CA GLU A 312 10.17 -0.93 -14.26
C GLU A 312 9.50 -2.24 -14.70
N TRP A 313 10.21 -3.07 -15.47
CA TRP A 313 9.69 -4.39 -15.90
C TRP A 313 9.40 -5.33 -14.72
N ARG A 314 9.98 -5.07 -13.55
CA ARG A 314 9.71 -5.81 -12.30
C ARG A 314 8.77 -5.05 -11.37
N CYS A 315 7.98 -4.11 -11.89
CA CYS A 315 7.11 -3.25 -11.11
C CYS A 315 7.81 -2.45 -10.01
N ARG A 316 9.11 -2.17 -10.15
CA ARG A 316 9.89 -1.52 -9.08
C ARG A 316 9.75 -2.24 -7.73
N HIS A 317 9.64 -3.56 -7.76
CA HIS A 317 9.17 -4.38 -6.63
C HIS A 317 10.14 -4.44 -5.44
N GLY A 318 9.60 -4.42 -4.22
CA GLY A 318 10.33 -4.83 -3.01
C GLY A 318 10.17 -3.94 -1.78
N VAL A 319 9.30 -2.95 -1.83
CA VAL A 319 9.12 -1.98 -0.73
C VAL A 319 7.65 -1.60 -0.57
N ASN A 320 7.37 -0.98 0.57
CA ASN A 320 6.07 -0.43 0.95
C ASN A 320 4.95 -1.47 1.15
N TYR A 321 5.28 -2.69 1.59
CA TYR A 321 4.27 -3.74 1.82
C TYR A 321 3.39 -3.43 3.01
N GLY A 322 2.07 -3.35 2.87
CA GLY A 322 1.26 -2.88 4.00
C GLY A 322 -0.23 -2.73 3.76
N PHE A 323 -0.81 -3.67 3.01
CA PHE A 323 -2.22 -3.58 2.59
C PHE A 323 -3.22 -4.23 3.54
N GLN A 324 -2.76 -4.64 4.72
CA GLN A 324 -3.62 -5.12 5.80
C GLN A 324 -4.60 -4.02 6.26
N GLY A 325 -4.23 -2.74 6.10
CA GLY A 325 -5.15 -1.63 6.33
C GLY A 325 -4.78 -0.39 5.54
N VAL A 326 -5.72 0.11 4.73
CA VAL A 326 -5.51 1.27 3.86
C VAL A 326 -6.67 2.24 3.96
N LEU A 327 -6.37 3.52 4.19
CA LEU A 327 -7.33 4.61 4.05
C LEU A 327 -7.34 5.09 2.61
N TYR A 328 -8.51 5.40 2.09
CA TYR A 328 -8.73 5.99 0.78
C TYR A 328 -9.60 7.24 0.91
N ARG A 329 -9.29 8.26 0.11
CA ARG A 329 -10.17 9.41 -0.06
C ARG A 329 -11.33 8.99 -0.95
N THR A 330 -12.55 8.96 -0.40
CA THR A 330 -13.70 8.38 -1.09
C THR A 330 -14.02 9.10 -2.41
N GLU A 331 -13.87 10.42 -2.44
CA GLU A 331 -14.10 11.27 -3.63
C GLU A 331 -13.16 10.92 -4.82
N GLY A 332 -11.89 10.62 -4.54
CA GLY A 332 -10.86 10.36 -5.56
C GLY A 332 -10.74 8.89 -5.98
N MET A 333 -11.45 7.98 -5.30
CA MET A 333 -11.23 6.55 -5.40
C MET A 333 -11.45 5.98 -6.81
N GLN A 334 -12.40 6.51 -7.58
CA GLN A 334 -12.62 6.07 -8.97
C GLN A 334 -11.43 6.41 -9.88
N GLU A 335 -10.86 7.60 -9.71
CA GLU A 335 -9.71 8.06 -10.47
C GLU A 335 -8.44 7.27 -10.08
N LEU A 336 -8.27 7.00 -8.78
CA LEU A 336 -7.22 6.12 -8.28
C LEU A 336 -7.30 4.73 -8.93
N VAL A 337 -8.47 4.08 -8.90
CA VAL A 337 -8.67 2.75 -9.52
C VAL A 337 -8.39 2.78 -11.02
N ARG A 338 -8.78 3.86 -11.72
CA ARG A 338 -8.54 4.02 -13.17
C ARG A 338 -7.04 4.01 -13.52
N LYS A 339 -6.19 4.63 -12.69
CA LYS A 339 -4.73 4.66 -12.87
C LYS A 339 -4.07 3.35 -12.43
N TRP A 340 -4.51 2.82 -11.30
CA TRP A 340 -3.82 1.73 -10.60
C TRP A 340 -4.14 0.34 -11.15
N LYS A 341 -5.40 0.07 -11.47
CA LYS A 341 -5.83 -1.26 -11.92
C LYS A 341 -5.14 -1.75 -13.20
N PRO A 342 -4.89 -0.91 -14.22
CA PRO A 342 -4.11 -1.33 -15.39
C PRO A 342 -2.67 -1.73 -15.07
N VAL A 343 -2.08 -1.17 -14.00
CA VAL A 343 -0.73 -1.54 -13.56
C VAL A 343 -0.75 -2.88 -12.83
N VAL A 344 -1.74 -3.11 -11.97
CA VAL A 344 -1.87 -4.38 -11.24
C VAL A 344 -2.06 -5.55 -12.20
N PHE A 345 -2.95 -5.42 -13.17
CA PHE A 345 -3.27 -6.46 -14.15
C PHE A 345 -2.45 -6.34 -15.45
N ASP A 346 -1.14 -6.15 -15.31
CA ASP A 346 -0.18 -6.17 -16.41
C ASP A 346 0.50 -7.55 -16.48
N GLU A 347 0.11 -8.35 -17.48
CA GLU A 347 0.64 -9.70 -17.68
C GLU A 347 2.16 -9.76 -17.88
N SER A 348 2.77 -8.66 -18.34
CA SER A 348 4.21 -8.58 -18.58
C SER A 348 5.02 -8.24 -17.33
N ARG A 349 4.35 -7.80 -16.27
CA ARG A 349 4.95 -7.38 -15.00
C ARG A 349 4.24 -8.06 -13.83
N PRO A 350 4.39 -9.37 -13.65
CA PRO A 350 3.63 -10.14 -12.66
C PRO A 350 3.88 -9.72 -11.21
N HIS A 351 5.00 -9.06 -10.91
CA HIS A 351 5.25 -8.44 -9.61
C HIS A 351 4.31 -7.27 -9.29
N CYS A 352 3.62 -6.69 -10.28
CA CYS A 352 2.57 -5.70 -10.05
C CYS A 352 1.26 -6.33 -9.53
N LEU A 353 1.12 -7.65 -9.54
CA LEU A 353 -0.08 -8.30 -8.96
C LEU A 353 -0.17 -8.05 -7.45
N ASP A 354 0.96 -7.82 -6.79
CA ASP A 354 1.00 -7.29 -5.43
C ASP A 354 0.51 -5.83 -5.45
N VAL A 355 -0.70 -5.62 -4.94
CA VAL A 355 -1.44 -4.35 -5.01
C VAL A 355 -0.68 -3.18 -4.37
N ASP A 356 0.01 -3.40 -3.26
CA ASP A 356 0.90 -2.44 -2.60
C ASP A 356 2.08 -2.05 -3.49
N VAL A 357 2.74 -3.03 -4.10
CA VAL A 357 3.85 -2.82 -5.02
C VAL A 357 3.41 -2.01 -6.23
N ALA A 358 2.28 -2.36 -6.84
CA ALA A 358 1.76 -1.61 -7.98
C ALA A 358 1.37 -0.18 -7.61
N LEU A 359 0.78 0.04 -6.43
CA LEU A 359 0.43 1.39 -5.98
C LEU A 359 1.69 2.23 -5.71
N ALA A 360 2.70 1.63 -5.07
CA ALA A 360 3.99 2.27 -4.86
C ALA A 360 4.70 2.60 -6.20
N ALA A 361 4.61 1.71 -7.19
CA ALA A 361 5.23 1.89 -8.49
C ALA A 361 4.67 3.09 -9.29
N ILE A 362 3.43 3.52 -9.01
CA ILE A 362 2.80 4.70 -9.60
C ILE A 362 2.62 5.85 -8.62
N SER A 363 3.34 5.84 -7.49
CA SER A 363 3.21 6.87 -6.47
C SER A 363 3.70 8.27 -6.90
N ASP A 364 4.25 8.39 -8.11
CA ASP A 364 4.50 9.64 -8.83
C ASP A 364 3.25 10.19 -9.56
N GLN A 365 2.22 9.36 -9.74
CA GLN A 365 0.97 9.69 -10.43
C GLN A 365 -0.24 9.78 -9.47
N VAL A 366 -0.06 9.32 -8.23
CA VAL A 366 -1.08 9.31 -7.17
C VAL A 366 -0.45 9.70 -5.84
N ASP A 367 -1.22 10.35 -4.98
CA ASP A 367 -0.79 10.82 -3.68
C ASP A 367 -0.91 9.71 -2.62
N PHE A 368 0.06 8.78 -2.69
CA PHE A 368 0.17 7.62 -1.80
C PHE A 368 1.14 7.88 -0.64
N TYR A 369 0.61 7.69 0.57
CA TYR A 369 1.36 7.82 1.82
C TYR A 369 1.37 6.50 2.58
N ALA A 370 2.30 6.38 3.52
CA ALA A 370 2.46 5.19 4.32
C ALA A 370 2.93 5.53 5.72
N VAL A 371 2.35 4.87 6.72
CA VAL A 371 2.87 4.81 8.08
C VAL A 371 3.91 3.70 8.14
N PRO A 372 5.20 3.98 8.38
CA PRO A 372 6.22 2.96 8.56
C PRO A 372 5.82 1.92 9.62
N SER A 373 6.08 0.63 9.39
CA SER A 373 5.62 -0.46 10.26
C SER A 373 6.09 -0.37 11.71
N ILE A 374 7.23 0.31 11.94
CA ILE A 374 7.74 0.66 13.26
C ILE A 374 6.79 1.54 14.07
N GLN A 375 5.88 2.25 13.39
CA GLN A 375 4.82 3.11 13.91
C GLN A 375 3.42 2.65 13.49
N ALA A 376 3.26 1.40 13.03
CA ALA A 376 1.98 0.91 12.52
C ALA A 376 0.85 1.07 13.56
N LEU A 377 -0.35 1.35 13.05
CA LEU A 377 -1.57 1.48 13.85
C LEU A 377 -2.28 0.13 14.05
N LEU A 378 -1.77 -0.91 13.39
CA LEU A 378 -2.31 -2.26 13.40
C LEU A 378 -1.16 -3.26 13.29
N THR A 379 -1.44 -4.48 13.69
CA THR A 379 -0.55 -5.63 13.51
C THR A 379 -1.17 -6.65 12.56
N GLU A 380 -0.34 -7.48 11.94
CA GLU A 380 -0.80 -8.63 11.18
C GLU A 380 -0.83 -9.83 12.13
N GLN A 381 -2.00 -10.46 12.29
CA GLN A 381 -2.11 -11.73 12.99
C GLN A 381 -1.74 -12.87 12.05
N GLN A 382 -0.56 -13.45 12.30
CA GLN A 382 -0.15 -14.66 11.61
C GLN A 382 -0.77 -15.88 12.30
N GLU A 383 -1.58 -16.64 11.56
CA GLU A 383 -2.06 -17.95 11.99
C GLU A 383 -0.97 -19.03 11.81
N GLU A 384 -1.12 -20.14 12.54
CA GLU A 384 -0.37 -21.38 12.34
C GLU A 384 -0.67 -21.96 10.95
N GLY A 385 -0.01 -21.44 9.92
CA GLY A 385 -0.29 -21.77 8.52
C GLY A 385 0.13 -20.68 7.52
N GLY A 386 0.45 -19.48 8.00
CA GLY A 386 0.91 -18.37 7.18
C GLY A 386 -0.17 -17.80 6.27
N SER A 387 0.26 -17.09 5.22
CA SER A 387 -0.66 -16.38 4.32
C SER A 387 -1.46 -17.35 3.44
N VAL A 388 -2.79 -17.19 3.42
CA VAL A 388 -3.70 -17.93 2.53
C VAL A 388 -3.31 -17.77 1.06
N ARG A 389 -2.78 -16.59 0.68
CA ARG A 389 -2.21 -16.34 -0.65
C ARG A 389 -1.11 -17.34 -1.01
N VAL A 390 -0.20 -17.59 -0.08
CA VAL A 390 0.91 -18.53 -0.27
C VAL A 390 0.39 -19.96 -0.41
N GLN A 391 -0.62 -20.33 0.38
CA GLN A 391 -1.27 -21.65 0.28
C GLN A 391 -1.94 -21.85 -1.09
N ILE A 392 -2.70 -20.85 -1.58
CA ILE A 392 -3.35 -20.89 -2.90
C ILE A 392 -2.30 -20.94 -4.02
N ASN A 393 -1.22 -20.15 -3.90
CA ASN A 393 -0.12 -20.15 -4.88
C ASN A 393 0.64 -21.48 -4.93
N GLY A 394 0.67 -22.23 -3.83
CA GLY A 394 1.29 -23.56 -3.73
C GLY A 394 0.41 -24.71 -4.22
N GLY A 395 -0.89 -24.50 -4.35
CA GLY A 395 -1.81 -25.48 -4.94
C GLY A 395 -1.50 -25.63 -6.44
N HIS A 396 -1.21 -26.85 -6.89
CA HIS A 396 -1.13 -27.15 -8.32
C HIS A 396 -2.51 -26.90 -8.95
N VAL A 397 -2.63 -25.81 -9.70
CA VAL A 397 -3.76 -25.53 -10.61
C VAL A 397 -3.55 -26.25 -11.93
#